data_AF-A0AAW8AR71-F1
#
_entry.id   AF-A0AAW8AR71-F1
#
_cell.length_a   1.000
_cell.length_b   1.000
_cell.length_c   1.000
_cell.angle_alpha   90.00
_cell.angle_beta   90.00
_cell.angle_gamma   90.00
#
_symmetry.space_group_name_H-M   'P 1'
#
loop_
_entity.id
_entity.type
_entity.pdbx_description
1 polymer ?
#
loop_
_entity_poly.entity_id
_entity_poly.type
_entity_poly.pdbx_seq_one_letter_code
_entity_poly.pdbx_strand_id
1 'polypeptide(L)'
;IASISKLMTAMVVLDARLPLDEKLKVDISQTPEMKGVYSRVRLNSEISRKDMLLLALMSSENRAAASLAHHYPGGYKAFIKAM
;
A
#
# COMPACT_ATOMS: atom_id res chain seq x y z
N ILE A 1 6.84 11.33 -8.74
CA ILE A 1 7.84 12.08 -7.93
C ILE A 1 8.55 11.16 -6.93
N ALA A 2 9.03 10.00 -7.39
CA ALA A 2 9.62 8.95 -6.55
C ALA A 2 8.78 8.69 -5.27
N SER A 3 9.44 8.51 -4.12
CA SER A 3 8.78 8.15 -2.86
C SER A 3 7.85 9.22 -2.28
N ILE A 4 7.90 10.47 -2.76
CA ILE A 4 6.93 11.49 -2.34
C ILE A 4 5.50 11.10 -2.77
N SER A 5 5.35 10.28 -3.83
CA SER A 5 4.04 9.72 -4.24
C SER A 5 3.33 8.95 -3.11
N LYS A 6 4.06 8.45 -2.10
CA LYS A 6 3.47 7.75 -0.95
C LYS A 6 2.67 8.66 0.00
N LEU A 7 2.87 9.97 -0.05
CA LEU A 7 2.01 10.92 0.66
C LEU A 7 0.59 10.88 0.10
N MET A 8 0.43 10.87 -1.23
CA MET A 8 -0.89 10.75 -1.85
C MET A 8 -1.52 9.37 -1.58
N THR A 9 -0.71 8.30 -1.63
CA THR A 9 -1.16 6.95 -1.22
C THR A 9 -1.75 6.96 0.20
N ALA A 10 -1.06 7.59 1.17
CA ALA A 10 -1.54 7.65 2.54
C ALA A 10 -2.84 8.47 2.68
N MET A 11 -2.95 9.61 1.98
CA MET A 11 -4.18 10.41 2.00
C MET A 11 -5.38 9.62 1.47
N VAL A 12 -5.24 8.98 0.30
CA VAL A 12 -6.33 8.19 -0.30
C VAL A 12 -6.78 7.04 0.62
N VAL A 13 -5.83 6.37 1.31
CA VAL A 13 -6.16 5.32 2.29
C VAL A 13 -6.95 5.89 3.48
N LEU A 14 -6.53 7.03 4.02
CA LEU A 14 -7.17 7.65 5.19
C LEU A 14 -8.55 8.20 4.85
N ASP A 15 -8.73 8.78 3.66
CA ASP A 15 -10.00 9.31 3.19
C ASP A 15 -11.08 8.22 3.03
N ALA A 16 -10.68 6.98 2.74
CA ALA A 16 -11.58 5.83 2.69
C ALA A 16 -12.08 5.36 4.07
N ARG A 17 -11.53 5.89 5.17
CA ARG A 17 -11.95 5.62 6.57
C ARG A 17 -12.03 4.13 6.92
N LEU A 18 -11.09 3.34 6.40
CA LEU A 18 -11.04 1.90 6.64
C LEU A 18 -10.44 1.59 8.03
N PRO A 19 -10.81 0.45 8.67
CA PRO A 19 -10.32 0.09 10.00
C PRO A 19 -8.79 -0.06 10.05
N LEU A 20 -8.09 0.74 10.84
CA LEU A 20 -6.62 0.76 10.81
C LEU A 20 -5.97 -0.52 11.37
N ASP A 21 -6.71 -1.28 12.17
CA ASP A 21 -6.32 -2.54 12.80
C ASP A 21 -6.52 -3.77 11.91
N GLU A 22 -7.24 -3.64 10.79
CA GLU A 22 -7.45 -4.72 9.83
C GLU A 22 -6.10 -5.28 9.32
N LYS A 23 -5.95 -6.60 9.37
CA LYS A 23 -4.78 -7.31 8.82
C LYS A 23 -4.92 -7.43 7.31
N LEU A 24 -3.95 -6.86 6.61
CA LEU A 24 -3.88 -6.85 5.15
C LEU A 24 -2.78 -7.77 4.69
N LYS A 25 -3.10 -8.59 3.70
CA LYS A 25 -2.13 -9.43 3.00
C LYS A 25 -1.24 -8.56 2.10
N VAL A 26 0.07 -8.78 2.14
CA VAL A 26 1.00 -8.11 1.23
C VAL A 26 0.76 -8.59 -0.20
N ASP A 27 0.32 -7.68 -1.06
CA ASP A 27 -0.01 -7.91 -2.46
C ASP A 27 0.56 -6.79 -3.35
N ILE A 28 1.16 -7.19 -4.46
CA ILE A 28 1.75 -6.32 -5.48
C ILE A 28 1.35 -6.76 -6.90
N SER A 29 0.37 -7.66 -7.02
CA SER A 29 0.01 -8.33 -8.27
C SER A 29 -0.41 -7.37 -9.39
N GLN A 30 -0.91 -6.19 -9.04
CA GLN A 30 -1.33 -5.13 -9.97
C GLN A 30 -0.31 -3.99 -10.09
N THR A 31 0.92 -4.14 -9.59
CA THR A 31 1.98 -3.13 -9.67
C THR A 31 3.20 -3.68 -10.43
N PRO A 32 3.22 -3.57 -11.78
CA PRO A 32 4.25 -4.17 -12.64
C PRO A 32 5.69 -3.73 -12.31
N GLU A 33 5.86 -2.48 -11.89
CA GLU A 33 7.15 -1.87 -11.54
C GLU A 33 7.82 -2.55 -10.35
N MET A 34 7.05 -3.32 -9.56
CA MET A 34 7.57 -4.06 -8.41
C MET A 34 8.08 -5.46 -8.75
N LYS A 35 7.89 -5.93 -9.98
CA LYS A 35 8.34 -7.26 -10.40
C LYS A 35 9.87 -7.32 -10.35
N GLY A 36 10.40 -8.25 -9.54
CA GLY A 36 11.85 -8.43 -9.36
C GLY A 36 12.50 -7.44 -8.39
N VAL A 37 11.74 -6.49 -7.82
CA VAL A 37 12.27 -5.55 -6.83
C VAL A 37 12.40 -6.23 -5.46
N TYR A 38 13.61 -6.17 -4.90
CA TYR A 38 13.90 -6.70 -3.57
C TYR A 38 13.12 -5.95 -2.49
N SER A 39 12.59 -6.70 -1.52
CA SER A 39 12.07 -6.16 -0.27
C SER A 39 12.13 -7.23 0.81
N ARG A 40 12.36 -6.79 2.05
CA ARG A 40 12.31 -7.64 3.26
C ARG A 40 10.87 -8.04 3.63
N VAL A 41 9.88 -7.27 3.17
CA VAL A 41 8.45 -7.56 3.38
C VAL A 41 8.05 -8.71 2.46
N ARG A 42 7.66 -9.85 3.05
CA ARG A 42 7.35 -11.07 2.28
C ARG A 42 5.97 -10.98 1.64
N LEU A 43 5.85 -11.41 0.39
CA LEU A 43 4.55 -11.57 -0.26
C LEU A 43 3.69 -12.57 0.54
N ASN A 44 2.38 -12.35 0.56
CA ASN A 44 1.41 -13.15 1.31
C ASN A 44 1.53 -13.09 2.84
N SER A 45 2.53 -12.41 3.42
CA SER A 45 2.52 -12.10 4.85
C SER A 45 1.43 -11.07 5.17
N GLU A 46 1.02 -10.99 6.43
CA GLU A 46 -0.04 -10.09 6.88
C GLU A 46 0.44 -9.13 7.96
N ILE A 47 0.03 -7.87 7.86
CA ILE A 47 0.29 -6.84 8.87
C ILE A 47 -0.88 -5.84 8.89
N SER A 48 -1.02 -5.06 9.96
CA SER A 48 -2.14 -4.12 10.06
C SER A 48 -2.05 -3.02 9.00
N ARG A 49 -3.19 -2.46 8.58
CA ARG A 49 -3.24 -1.29 7.70
C ARG A 49 -2.42 -0.12 8.27
N LYS A 50 -2.49 0.10 9.58
CA LYS A 50 -1.68 1.09 10.30
C LYS A 50 -0.19 0.86 10.13
N ASP A 51 0.28 -0.37 10.29
CA ASP A 51 1.71 -0.69 10.16
C ASP A 51 2.16 -0.62 8.70
N MET A 52 1.30 -0.97 7.73
CA MET A 52 1.59 -0.74 6.31
C MET A 52 1.78 0.75 6.02
N LEU A 53 0.90 1.61 6.53
CA LEU A 53 1.05 3.07 6.43
C LEU A 53 2.37 3.54 7.06
N LEU A 54 2.71 3.03 8.25
CA LEU A 54 3.96 3.36 8.93
C LEU A 54 5.18 2.95 8.10
N LEU A 55 5.22 1.72 7.57
CA LEU A 55 6.32 1.24 6.72
C LEU A 55 6.43 2.05 5.43
N ALA A 56 5.30 2.36 4.80
CA ALA A 56 5.25 3.17 3.58
C ALA A 56 5.79 4.59 3.81
N LEU A 57 5.44 5.23 4.94
CA LEU A 57 5.81 6.62 5.21
C LEU A 57 7.19 6.77 5.86
N MET A 58 7.49 5.97 6.90
CA MET A 58 8.72 6.09 7.68
C MET A 58 9.93 5.47 6.97
N SER A 59 9.73 4.33 6.30
CA SER A 59 10.80 3.58 5.64
C SER A 59 10.72 3.61 4.12
N SER A 60 9.78 4.39 3.56
CA SER A 60 9.54 4.43 2.12
C SER A 60 9.33 3.03 1.50
N GLU A 61 8.73 2.10 2.25
CA GLU A 61 8.62 0.70 1.83
C GLU A 61 7.59 0.55 0.69
N ASN A 62 8.03 0.02 -0.45
CA ASN A 62 7.24 0.00 -1.68
C ASN A 62 6.13 -1.07 -1.65
N ARG A 63 6.37 -2.23 -1.03
CA ARG A 63 5.37 -3.33 -1.00
C ARG A 63 4.21 -2.95 -0.10
N ALA A 64 4.47 -2.27 1.00
CA ALA A 64 3.47 -1.70 1.88
C ALA A 64 2.59 -0.67 1.13
N ALA A 65 3.22 0.27 0.42
CA ALA A 65 2.49 1.27 -0.36
C ALA A 65 1.61 0.64 -1.46
N ALA A 66 2.14 -0.34 -2.20
CA ALA A 66 1.37 -1.06 -3.20
C ALA A 66 0.25 -1.89 -2.57
N SER A 67 0.50 -2.58 -1.47
CA SER A 67 -0.51 -3.40 -0.78
C SER A 67 -1.69 -2.55 -0.31
N LEU A 68 -1.44 -1.35 0.21
CA LEU A 68 -2.50 -0.41 0.59
C LEU A 68 -3.44 -0.09 -0.59
N ALA A 69 -2.90 0.07 -1.79
CA ALA A 69 -3.70 0.29 -3.00
C ALA A 69 -4.53 -0.93 -3.41
N HIS A 70 -4.06 -2.15 -3.13
CA HIS A 70 -4.80 -3.39 -3.44
C HIS A 70 -5.98 -3.61 -2.50
N HIS A 71 -5.91 -3.09 -1.27
CA HIS A 71 -6.95 -3.22 -0.24
C HIS A 71 -7.88 -1.99 -0.16
N TYR A 72 -8.18 -1.40 -1.30
CA TYR A 72 -9.05 -0.23 -1.43
C TYR A 72 -10.46 -0.62 -1.94
N PRO A 73 -11.54 -0.03 -1.41
CA PRO A 73 -12.90 -0.23 -1.94
C PRO A 73 -12.99 0.09 -3.44
N GLY A 74 -13.51 -0.85 -4.24
CA GLY A 74 -13.52 -0.73 -5.70
C GLY A 74 -12.22 -1.17 -6.39
N GLY A 75 -11.22 -1.61 -5.61
CA GLY A 75 -9.99 -2.25 -6.08
C GLY A 75 -8.91 -1.26 -6.52
N TYR A 76 -7.77 -1.81 -6.96
CA TYR A 76 -6.56 -1.06 -7.31
C TYR A 76 -6.81 0.05 -8.34
N LYS A 77 -7.60 -0.20 -9.39
CA LYS A 77 -7.91 0.83 -10.39
C LYS A 77 -8.71 2.00 -9.80
N ALA A 78 -9.60 1.73 -8.84
CA ALA A 78 -10.32 2.80 -8.13
C ALA A 78 -9.38 3.61 -7.24
N PHE A 79 -8.42 2.96 -6.60
CA PHE A 79 -7.35 3.63 -5.84
C PHE A 79 -6.55 4.59 -6.71
N ILE A 80 -6.06 4.11 -7.87
CA ILE A 80 -5.28 4.94 -8.80
C ILE A 80 -6.10 6.13 -9.32
N LYS A 81 -7.42 5.97 -9.51
CA LYS A 81 -8.31 7.08 -9.90
C LYS A 81 -8.52 8.11 -8.78
N ALA A 82 -8.41 7.69 -7.52
CA ALA A 82 -8.55 8.57 -6.36
C ALA A 82 -7.26 9.31 -5.99
N MET A 83 -6.10 8.86 -6.50
CA MET A 83 -4.81 9.55 -6.42
C MET A 83 -4.71 10.71 -7.40
#